data_AF-A0A968SQL4-F1
#
_entry.id   AF-A0A968SQL4-F1
#
_cell.length_a   1.000
_cell.length_b   1.000
_cell.length_c   1.000
_cell.angle_alpha   90.00
_cell.angle_beta   90.00
_cell.angle_gamma   90.00
#
_symmetry.space_group_name_H-M   'P 1'
#
loop_
_entity.id
_entity.type
_entity.pdbx_description
1 polymer ?
#
loop_
_entity_poly.entity_id
_entity_poly.type
_entity_poly.pdbx_seq_one_letter_code
_entity_poly.pdbx_strand_id
1 'polypeptide(L)'
;MAFFPMMTMVIRPLGEVISELPASADHSDLYAGPTFEFDRNVGLLPHRGPALTIIGELLTQIAAETADLSAAAARLLLPQAERIAFIQANLARIAANFKATLHP
;
A
#
# COMPACT_ATOMS: atom_id res chain seq x y z
N MET A 1 -1.52 7.02 -21.66
CA MET A 1 -0.51 6.51 -20.71
C MET A 1 -0.93 6.97 -19.33
N ALA A 2 -1.31 6.08 -18.43
CA ALA A 2 -1.76 6.45 -17.09
C ALA A 2 -0.54 6.68 -16.18
N PHE A 3 -0.44 7.87 -15.58
CA PHE A 3 0.58 8.19 -14.58
C PHE A 3 0.02 7.88 -13.19
N PHE A 4 0.73 7.02 -12.45
CA PHE A 4 0.39 6.67 -11.07
C PHE A 4 1.42 7.29 -10.13
N PRO A 5 1.06 8.33 -9.34
CA PRO A 5 1.99 9.01 -8.44
C PRO A 5 2.28 8.17 -7.18
N MET A 6 2.85 6.98 -7.35
CA MET A 6 3.12 6.01 -6.28
C MET A 6 3.98 6.61 -5.17
N MET A 7 5.07 7.30 -5.54
CA MET A 7 6.00 7.87 -4.57
C MET A 7 5.36 8.92 -3.66
N THR A 8 4.52 9.80 -4.19
CA THR A 8 3.97 10.93 -3.43
C THR A 8 2.67 10.58 -2.72
N MET A 9 1.88 9.65 -3.25
CA MET A 9 0.55 9.35 -2.72
C MET A 9 0.47 8.07 -1.89
N VAL A 10 1.45 7.18 -2.01
CA VAL A 10 1.45 5.87 -1.32
C VAL A 10 2.76 5.65 -0.57
N ILE A 11 3.90 5.61 -1.27
CA ILE A 11 5.16 5.14 -0.69
C ILE A 11 5.71 6.12 0.37
N ARG A 12 5.80 7.42 0.06
CA ARG A 12 6.28 8.40 1.05
C ARG A 12 5.36 8.48 2.28
N PRO A 13 4.04 8.68 2.13
CA PRO A 13 3.15 8.71 3.30
C PRO A 13 3.20 7.42 4.13
N LEU A 14 3.35 6.27 3.47
CA LEU A 14 3.50 4.98 4.17
C LEU A 14 4.79 4.93 4.99
N GLY A 15 5.92 5.36 4.42
CA GLY A 15 7.20 5.43 5.13
C GLY A 15 7.15 6.35 6.35
N GLU A 16 6.49 7.50 6.22
CA GLU A 16 6.26 8.44 7.33
C GLU A 16 5.42 7.78 8.44
N VAL A 17 4.30 7.14 8.10
CA VAL A 17 3.43 6.45 9.06
C VAL A 17 4.15 5.33 9.80
N ILE A 18 4.89 4.46 9.08
CA ILE A 18 5.59 3.32 9.69
C ILE A 18 6.66 3.81 10.69
N SER A 19 7.35 4.91 10.37
CA SER A 19 8.39 5.47 11.24
C SER A 19 7.88 6.08 12.55
N GLU A 20 6.56 6.26 12.69
CA GLU A 20 5.93 6.75 13.91
C GLU A 20 5.35 5.63 14.78
N LEU A 21 5.34 4.38 14.29
CA LEU A 21 4.83 3.25 15.04
C LEU A 21 5.87 2.79 16.07
N PRO A 22 5.45 2.31 17.25
CA PRO A 22 6.39 1.76 18.23
C PRO A 22 7.10 0.52 17.66
N ALA A 23 8.38 0.37 17.95
CA ALA A 23 9.20 -0.76 17.51
C ALA A 23 8.75 -2.10 18.13
N SER A 24 8.19 -2.03 19.35
CA SER A 24 7.64 -3.17 20.09
C SER A 24 6.56 -2.68 21.05
N ALA A 25 5.65 -3.57 21.44
CA ALA A 25 4.67 -3.29 22.49
C ALA A 25 5.33 -2.94 23.84
N ASP A 26 6.52 -3.47 24.12
CA ASP A 26 7.25 -3.26 25.38
C ASP A 26 8.12 -1.99 25.38
N HIS A 27 8.30 -1.34 24.22
CA HIS A 27 9.18 -0.18 24.05
C HIS A 27 8.49 0.91 23.22
N SER A 28 7.57 1.64 23.85
CA SER A 28 6.81 2.73 23.21
C SER A 28 7.63 3.98 22.92
N ASP A 29 8.82 4.09 23.49
CA ASP A 29 9.80 5.17 23.29
C ASP A 29 10.73 4.91 22.09
N LEU A 30 10.75 3.68 21.58
CA LEU A 30 11.51 3.29 20.39
C LEU A 30 10.55 3.17 19.21
N TYR A 31 10.91 3.80 18.10
CA TYR A 31 10.10 3.76 16.87
C TYR A 31 10.58 2.67 15.92
N ALA A 32 9.65 2.06 15.21
CA ALA A 32 9.93 1.11 14.16
C ALA A 32 10.73 1.81 13.04
N GLY A 33 11.88 1.24 12.67
CA GLY A 33 12.55 1.64 11.45
C GLY A 33 11.72 1.25 10.22
N PRO A 34 11.93 1.90 9.06
CA PRO A 34 11.31 1.48 7.81
C PRO A 34 11.80 0.07 7.47
N THR A 35 10.98 -0.94 7.76
CA THR A 35 11.26 -2.32 7.37
C THR A 35 10.80 -2.48 5.93
N PHE A 36 11.73 -2.75 5.02
CA PHE A 36 11.41 -3.21 3.68
C PHE A 36 11.97 -4.61 3.50
N GLU A 37 11.10 -5.52 3.09
CA GLU A 37 11.50 -6.83 2.60
C GLU A 37 11.54 -6.75 1.07
N PHE A 38 12.66 -7.15 0.49
CA PHE A 38 12.82 -7.26 -0.95
C PHE A 38 12.81 -8.74 -1.33
N ASP A 39 11.62 -9.24 -1.65
CA ASP A 39 11.50 -10.57 -2.24
C ASP A 39 12.17 -10.59 -3.61
N ARG A 40 13.35 -11.20 -3.71
CA ARG A 40 14.08 -11.35 -4.99
C ARG A 40 13.33 -12.20 -6.02
N ASN A 41 12.26 -12.88 -5.61
CA ASN A 41 11.49 -13.80 -6.42
C ASN A 41 10.04 -13.32 -6.61
N VAL A 42 9.83 -12.09 -7.08
CA VAL A 42 8.55 -11.77 -7.72
C VAL A 42 8.53 -12.52 -9.05
N GLY A 43 8.03 -13.75 -9.03
CA GLY A 43 7.95 -14.64 -10.20
C GLY A 43 6.98 -14.10 -11.23
N LEU A 44 7.40 -13.09 -12.00
CA LEU A 44 6.62 -12.56 -13.11
C LEU A 44 6.72 -13.56 -14.28
N LEU A 45 5.57 -13.87 -14.86
CA LEU A 45 5.51 -14.65 -16.08
C LEU A 45 6.27 -13.89 -17.19
N PRO A 46 7.02 -14.58 -18.07
CA PRO A 46 7.75 -13.93 -19.16
C PRO A 46 6.83 -13.23 -20.16
N HIS A 47 5.52 -13.51 -20.12
CA HIS A 47 4.52 -12.91 -20.99
C HIS A 47 3.91 -11.65 -20.36
N ARG A 48 4.03 -10.53 -21.08
CA ARG A 48 3.60 -9.20 -20.65
C ARG A 48 2.13 -9.13 -20.23
N GLY A 49 1.22 -9.74 -20.98
CA GLY A 49 -0.23 -9.70 -20.67
C GLY A 49 -0.54 -10.31 -19.31
N PRO A 50 -0.27 -11.61 -19.10
CA PRO A 50 -0.45 -12.28 -17.82
C PRO A 50 0.30 -11.60 -16.65
N ALA A 51 1.53 -11.12 -16.88
CA ALA A 51 2.28 -10.40 -15.86
C ALA A 51 1.57 -9.11 -15.41
N LEU A 52 1.00 -8.35 -16.34
CA LEU A 52 0.21 -7.16 -16.00
C LEU A 52 -1.11 -7.51 -15.31
N THR A 53 -1.77 -8.61 -15.69
CA THR A 53 -2.95 -9.11 -14.97
C THR A 53 -2.63 -9.41 -13.50
N ILE A 54 -1.54 -10.13 -13.23
CA ILE A 54 -1.09 -10.45 -11.86
C ILE A 54 -0.82 -9.16 -11.07
N ILE A 55 -0.14 -8.18 -11.66
CA ILE A 55 0.11 -6.88 -11.00
C ILE A 55 -1.21 -6.18 -10.64
N GLY A 56 -2.20 -6.21 -11.53
CA GLY A 56 -3.53 -5.66 -11.28
C GLY A 56 -4.28 -6.36 -10.14
N GLU A 57 -4.17 -7.68 -10.06
CA GLU A 57 -4.72 -8.48 -8.96
C GLU A 57 -4.05 -8.15 -7.63
N LEU A 58 -2.71 -8.10 -7.59
CA LEU A 58 -1.96 -7.71 -6.40
C LEU A 58 -2.30 -6.30 -5.92
N LEU A 59 -2.42 -5.33 -6.84
CA LEU A 59 -2.85 -3.97 -6.49
C LEU A 59 -4.27 -3.94 -5.91
N THR A 60 -5.17 -4.76 -6.45
CA THR A 60 -6.56 -4.87 -5.94
C THR A 60 -6.57 -5.49 -4.55
N GLN A 61 -5.77 -6.54 -4.32
CA GLN A 61 -5.63 -7.19 -3.03
C GLN A 61 -5.06 -6.23 -1.97
N ILE A 62 -3.95 -5.55 -2.28
CA ILE A 62 -3.33 -4.56 -1.37
C ILE A 62 -4.33 -3.43 -1.03
N ALA A 63 -5.11 -2.96 -2.00
CA ALA A 63 -6.11 -1.93 -1.76
C ALA A 63 -7.24 -2.41 -0.83
N ALA A 64 -7.64 -3.68 -0.90
CA ALA A 64 -8.63 -4.28 -0.01
C ALA A 64 -8.08 -4.46 1.42
N GLU A 65 -6.87 -5.03 1.56
CA GLU A 65 -6.22 -5.19 2.86
C GLU A 65 -5.99 -3.83 3.56
N THR A 66 -5.64 -2.80 2.79
CA THR A 66 -5.48 -1.43 3.33
C THR A 66 -6.83 -0.81 3.74
N ALA A 67 -7.95 -1.25 3.15
CA ALA A 67 -9.29 -0.82 3.57
C ALA A 67 -9.64 -1.35 4.96
N ASP A 68 -9.35 -2.62 5.23
CA ASP A 68 -9.53 -3.23 6.55
C ASP A 68 -8.64 -2.54 7.60
N LEU A 69 -7.38 -2.25 7.23
CA LEU A 69 -6.45 -1.50 8.08
C LEU A 69 -6.95 -0.08 8.38
N SER A 70 -7.46 0.63 7.37
CA SER A 70 -7.99 1.99 7.54
C SER A 70 -9.21 2.01 8.47
N ALA A 71 -10.13 1.05 8.29
CA ALA A 71 -11.29 0.89 9.17
C ALA A 71 -10.87 0.57 10.62
N ALA A 72 -9.87 -0.30 10.80
CA ALA A 72 -9.32 -0.62 12.11
C ALA A 72 -8.65 0.59 12.77
N ALA A 73 -7.84 1.35 12.02
CA ALA A 73 -7.17 2.56 12.51
C ALA A 73 -8.17 3.63 12.97
N ALA A 74 -9.25 3.84 12.23
CA ALA A 74 -10.33 4.75 12.60
C ALA A 74 -11.06 4.28 13.87
N ARG A 75 -11.39 2.98 13.96
CA ARG A 75 -12.04 2.38 15.14
C ARG A 75 -11.19 2.48 16.40
N LEU A 76 -9.87 2.35 16.26
CA LEU A 76 -8.90 2.44 17.36
C LEU A 76 -8.45 3.87 17.68
N LEU A 77 -8.95 4.87 16.96
CA LEU A 77 -8.58 6.29 17.11
C LEU A 77 -7.06 6.51 17.06
N LEU A 78 -6.38 5.80 16.15
CA LEU A 78 -4.94 5.97 15.96
C LEU A 78 -4.64 7.40 15.46
N PRO A 79 -3.56 8.05 15.94
CA PRO A 79 -3.15 9.37 15.45
C PRO A 79 -2.92 9.41 13.92
N GLN A 80 -2.55 8.27 13.34
CA GLN A 80 -2.26 8.11 11.92
C GLN A 80 -3.49 7.79 11.06
N ALA A 81 -4.70 7.69 11.64
CA ALA A 81 -5.88 7.19 10.94
C ALA A 81 -6.20 7.96 9.64
N GLU A 82 -6.06 9.29 9.64
CA GLU A 82 -6.28 10.11 8.43
C GLU A 82 -5.25 9.82 7.34
N ARG A 83 -3.97 9.65 7.71
CA ARG A 83 -2.90 9.32 6.75
C ARG A 83 -3.10 7.92 6.16
N ILE A 84 -3.51 6.96 6.99
CA ILE A 84 -3.82 5.59 6.55
C ILE A 84 -5.01 5.61 5.57
N ALA A 85 -6.06 6.39 5.87
CA ALA A 85 -7.20 6.57 4.96
C ALA A 85 -6.78 7.23 3.62
N PHE A 86 -5.88 8.21 3.67
CA PHE A 86 -5.34 8.83 2.45
C PHE A 86 -4.57 7.84 1.57
N ILE A 87 -3.73 6.99 2.17
CA ILE A 87 -2.99 5.93 1.46
C ILE A 87 -3.96 4.94 0.84
N GLN A 88 -4.96 4.48 1.61
CA GLN A 88 -6.01 3.56 1.15
C GLN A 88 -6.75 4.10 -0.08
N ALA A 89 -7.22 5.35 -0.02
CA ALA A 89 -7.98 5.96 -1.11
C ALA A 89 -7.14 6.07 -2.39
N ASN A 90 -5.84 6.38 -2.26
CA ASN A 90 -4.94 6.44 -3.40
C ASN A 90 -4.62 5.06 -3.99
N LEU A 91 -4.39 4.04 -3.15
CA LEU A 91 -4.21 2.66 -3.60
C LEU A 91 -5.45 2.14 -4.35
N ALA A 92 -6.65 2.36 -3.82
CA ALA A 92 -7.91 1.98 -4.47
C ALA A 92 -8.06 2.65 -5.85
N ARG A 93 -7.75 3.95 -5.95
CA ARG A 93 -7.77 4.68 -7.22
C ARG A 93 -6.74 4.13 -8.22
N ILE A 94 -5.53 3.83 -7.76
CA ILE A 94 -4.46 3.26 -8.59
C ILE A 94 -4.87 1.88 -9.11
N ALA A 95 -5.38 1.00 -8.25
CA ALA A 95 -5.84 -0.34 -8.62
C ALA A 95 -6.97 -0.29 -9.66
N ALA A 96 -7.98 0.57 -9.45
CA ALA A 96 -9.10 0.73 -10.38
C ALA A 96 -8.64 1.24 -11.75
N ASN A 97 -7.81 2.28 -11.77
CA ASN A 97 -7.27 2.86 -12.99
C ASN A 97 -6.35 1.87 -13.73
N PHE A 98 -5.52 1.12 -13.02
CA PHE A 98 -4.65 0.11 -13.60
C PHE A 98 -5.49 -0.99 -14.28
N LYS A 99 -6.51 -1.51 -13.59
CA LYS A 99 -7.44 -2.52 -14.13
C LYS A 99 -8.17 -2.03 -15.39
N ALA A 100 -8.63 -0.78 -15.40
CA ALA A 100 -9.25 -0.16 -16.58
C ALA A 100 -8.27 -0.07 -17.77
N THR A 101 -6.96 0.01 -17.50
CA THR A 101 -5.94 0.04 -18.57
C THR A 101 -5.67 -1.34 -19.18
N LEU A 102 -6.03 -2.43 -18.48
CA LEU A 102 -5.86 -3.82 -18.96
C LEU A 102 -6.98 -4.26 -19.91
N HIS A 103 -8.16 -3.68 -19.77
CA HIS A 103 -9.36 -3.94 -20.57
C HIS A 103 -9.89 -2.62 -21.15
N PRO A 104 -9.24 -2.08 -22.21
CA PRO A 104 -9.64 -0.81 -22.83
C PRO A 104 -11.03 -0.88 -23.49
#